data_AF-A0A9D4KH19-F1
#
_entry.id   AF-A0A9D4KH19-F1
#
_cell.length_a   1.000
_cell.length_b   1.000
_cell.length_c   1.000
_cell.angle_alpha   90.00
_cell.angle_beta   90.00
_cell.angle_gamma   90.00
#
_symmetry.space_group_name_H-M   'P 1'
#
loop_
_entity.id
_entity.type
_entity.pdbx_description
1 polymer ?
#
loop_
_entity_poly.entity_id
_entity_poly.type
_entity_poly.pdbx_seq_one_letter_code
_entity_poly.pdbx_strand_id
1 'polypeptide(L)'
;MNPCTADETRASTPQSNVVSPAPGPSNTACLDPTENDTDIIDDEPCCVCGFHQPIEMKRNKNIIFAKWAQCDGMRGGWPCLHWVHLSYCCPTVNVKNGDKFYCPHCVDFEE
;
A
#
# COMPACT_ATOMS: atom_id res chain seq x y z
N MET A 1 -2.39 40.59 -17.54
CA MET A 1 -3.07 39.38 -18.07
C MET A 1 -4.08 39.01 -17.01
N ASN A 2 -5.35 39.30 -17.31
CA ASN A 2 -6.46 39.25 -16.36
C ASN A 2 -7.67 38.61 -17.07
N PRO A 3 -8.67 38.15 -16.30
CA PRO A 3 -9.13 36.76 -16.32
C PRO A 3 -10.58 36.65 -16.82
N CYS A 4 -11.07 35.43 -17.03
CA CYS A 4 -12.51 35.21 -17.19
C CYS A 4 -13.01 34.22 -16.12
N THR A 5 -13.78 34.81 -15.22
CA THR A 5 -14.53 34.32 -14.06
C THR A 5 -15.93 33.80 -14.39
N ALA A 6 -16.55 33.21 -13.36
CA ALA A 6 -17.98 32.99 -13.07
C ALA A 6 -18.61 31.72 -13.68
N ASP A 7 -19.10 30.73 -12.91
CA ASP A 7 -20.03 30.65 -11.75
C ASP A 7 -21.52 30.76 -12.16
N GLU A 8 -22.34 29.97 -11.46
CA GLU A 8 -23.81 29.99 -11.33
C GLU A 8 -24.66 29.35 -12.46
N THR A 9 -25.81 28.70 -12.27
CA THR A 9 -26.64 28.26 -11.11
C THR A 9 -27.89 27.57 -11.70
N ARG A 10 -28.44 26.54 -11.04
CA ARG A 10 -29.85 26.01 -11.12
C ARG A 10 -30.34 25.40 -12.46
N ALA A 11 -31.32 24.50 -12.54
CA ALA A 11 -32.30 23.97 -11.60
C ALA A 11 -33.00 22.73 -12.22
N SER A 12 -33.44 21.84 -11.33
CA SER A 12 -34.74 21.14 -11.31
C SER A 12 -35.17 20.17 -12.41
N THR A 13 -35.36 18.93 -11.96
CA THR A 13 -36.19 17.83 -12.46
C THR A 13 -37.63 18.23 -12.83
N PRO A 14 -38.31 17.40 -13.63
CA PRO A 14 -39.56 16.83 -13.09
C PRO A 14 -39.80 15.33 -13.38
N GLN A 15 -40.21 14.65 -12.30
CA GLN A 15 -41.29 13.66 -12.11
C GLN A 15 -41.44 12.36 -12.95
N SER A 16 -41.37 11.26 -12.18
CA SER A 16 -42.34 10.15 -12.05
C SER A 16 -42.85 9.39 -13.27
N ASN A 17 -42.69 8.07 -13.23
CA ASN A 17 -43.86 7.17 -13.25
C ASN A 17 -43.54 5.80 -12.61
N VAL A 18 -44.45 5.36 -11.75
CA VAL A 18 -44.46 4.08 -11.05
C VAL A 18 -45.24 3.05 -11.86
N VAL A 19 -44.67 1.86 -12.09
CA VAL A 19 -45.40 0.61 -12.35
C VAL A 19 -44.60 -0.55 -11.74
N SER A 20 -45.28 -1.42 -10.99
CA SER A 20 -44.88 -2.76 -10.55
C SER A 20 -46.11 -3.68 -10.74
N PRO A 21 -46.04 -5.02 -10.63
CA PRO A 21 -44.94 -5.98 -10.77
C PRO A 21 -45.28 -7.19 -11.70
N ALA A 22 -44.31 -8.07 -11.99
CA ALA A 22 -44.59 -9.49 -12.25
C ALA A 22 -43.35 -10.37 -11.90
N PRO A 23 -43.53 -11.56 -11.30
CA PRO A 23 -42.44 -12.44 -10.87
C PRO A 23 -42.03 -13.40 -12.01
N GLY A 24 -40.73 -13.62 -12.19
CA GLY A 24 -40.18 -14.55 -13.18
C GLY A 24 -38.71 -14.87 -12.88
N PRO A 25 -38.22 -16.06 -13.28
CA PRO A 25 -37.55 -17.00 -12.39
C PRO A 25 -36.04 -16.75 -12.19
N SER A 26 -35.54 -17.31 -11.08
CA SER A 26 -34.13 -17.50 -10.75
C SER A 26 -33.27 -17.81 -11.96
N ASN A 27 -32.39 -16.89 -12.31
CA ASN A 27 -31.06 -17.26 -12.77
C ASN A 27 -30.10 -16.72 -11.72
N THR A 28 -29.65 -17.62 -10.86
CA THR A 28 -28.41 -17.47 -10.11
C THR A 28 -27.33 -17.21 -11.14
N ALA A 29 -27.08 -15.95 -11.46
CA ALA A 29 -25.81 -15.54 -12.04
C ALA A 29 -24.80 -15.76 -10.92
N CYS A 30 -24.28 -16.98 -10.87
CA CYS A 30 -23.10 -17.33 -10.12
C CYS A 30 -22.08 -16.24 -10.43
N LEU A 31 -21.66 -15.56 -9.38
CA LEU A 31 -20.60 -14.58 -9.37
C LEU A 31 -19.48 -15.15 -10.24
N ASP A 32 -19.24 -14.52 -11.38
CA ASP A 32 -17.96 -14.64 -12.04
C ASP A 32 -16.99 -13.97 -11.05
N PRO A 33 -16.09 -14.70 -10.36
CA PRO A 33 -14.94 -14.01 -9.82
C PRO A 33 -14.19 -13.59 -11.07
N THR A 34 -14.51 -12.41 -11.59
CA THR A 34 -13.55 -11.68 -12.41
C THR A 34 -12.36 -11.57 -11.48
N GLU A 35 -11.43 -12.48 -11.72
CA GLU A 35 -10.03 -12.47 -11.35
C GLU A 35 -9.51 -11.10 -11.78
N ASN A 36 -9.85 -10.11 -10.97
CA ASN A 36 -9.07 -8.92 -10.85
C ASN A 36 -7.83 -9.38 -10.10
N ASP A 37 -6.99 -10.14 -10.82
CA ASP A 37 -5.57 -10.25 -10.59
C ASP A 37 -5.07 -8.81 -10.75
N THR A 38 -5.34 -8.03 -9.71
CA THR A 38 -4.75 -6.73 -9.53
C THR A 38 -3.31 -7.08 -9.28
N ASP A 39 -2.53 -7.11 -10.37
CA ASP A 39 -1.08 -7.20 -10.32
C ASP A 39 -0.65 -6.25 -9.21
N ILE A 40 -0.27 -6.81 -8.07
CA ILE A 40 0.24 -6.02 -6.95
C ILE A 40 1.50 -5.41 -7.53
N ILE A 41 1.44 -4.12 -7.82
CA ILE A 41 2.57 -3.37 -8.37
C ILE A 41 3.67 -3.42 -7.29
N ASP A 42 4.58 -4.38 -7.42
CA ASP A 42 5.73 -4.64 -6.52
C ASP A 42 6.87 -3.63 -6.77
N ASP A 43 6.60 -2.55 -7.51
CA ASP A 43 7.62 -1.68 -8.08
C ASP A 43 8.07 -0.55 -7.15
N GLU A 44 7.47 -0.37 -5.97
CA GLU A 44 7.99 0.62 -5.01
C GLU A 44 9.03 -0.04 -4.07
N PRO A 45 10.33 0.31 -4.18
CA PRO A 45 11.37 -0.25 -3.35
C PRO A 45 11.20 0.24 -1.91
N CYS A 46 10.63 -0.61 -1.05
CA CYS A 46 10.36 -0.23 0.35
C CYS A 46 11.54 -0.49 1.30
N CYS A 47 12.54 -1.29 0.91
CA CYS A 47 13.69 -1.69 1.72
C CYS A 47 15.03 -1.12 1.25
N VAL A 48 16.02 -1.07 2.16
CA VAL A 48 17.42 -0.70 1.85
C VAL A 48 18.08 -1.60 0.81
N CYS A 49 17.55 -2.82 0.62
CA CYS A 49 18.00 -3.72 -0.44
C CYS A 49 17.34 -3.45 -1.80
N GLY A 50 16.36 -2.55 -1.87
CA GLY A 50 15.62 -2.21 -3.10
C GLY A 50 14.55 -3.22 -3.49
N PHE A 51 14.22 -4.18 -2.63
CA PHE A 51 13.22 -5.22 -2.92
C PHE A 51 12.10 -5.24 -1.87
N HIS A 52 10.90 -5.60 -2.29
CA HIS A 52 9.79 -5.86 -1.36
C HIS A 52 9.99 -7.17 -0.58
N GLN A 53 10.62 -8.19 -1.18
CA GLN A 53 10.91 -9.45 -0.51
C GLN A 53 12.42 -9.72 -0.44
N PRO A 54 12.94 -10.30 0.66
CA PRO A 54 14.33 -10.73 0.73
C PRO A 54 14.68 -11.69 -0.40
N ILE A 55 15.88 -11.55 -0.97
CA ILE A 55 16.34 -12.37 -2.10
C ILE A 55 16.38 -13.85 -1.71
N GLU A 56 16.70 -14.13 -0.45
CA GLU A 56 16.74 -15.46 0.16
C GLU A 56 15.36 -16.13 0.16
N MET A 57 14.28 -15.34 0.24
CA MET A 57 12.91 -15.86 0.23
C MET A 57 12.45 -16.24 -1.17
N LYS A 58 12.92 -15.55 -2.21
CA LYS A 58 12.55 -15.83 -3.62
C LYS A 58 12.93 -17.26 -4.09
N ARG A 59 13.86 -17.92 -3.40
CA ARG A 59 14.35 -19.27 -3.77
C ARG A 59 13.67 -20.41 -3.01
N ASN A 60 12.85 -20.10 -2.00
CA ASN A 60 12.24 -21.11 -1.14
C ASN A 60 10.78 -21.34 -1.51
N LYS A 61 10.37 -22.60 -1.60
CA LYS A 61 8.97 -23.01 -1.85
C LYS A 61 8.10 -23.01 -0.58
N ASN A 62 8.69 -22.69 0.56
CA ASN A 62 8.01 -22.65 1.85
C ASN A 62 7.40 -21.27 2.07
N ILE A 63 6.27 -21.22 2.79
CA ILE A 63 5.72 -19.96 3.29
C ILE A 63 6.68 -19.42 4.35
N ILE A 64 7.38 -18.34 4.02
CA ILE A 64 8.28 -17.62 4.93
C ILE A 64 7.71 -16.22 5.11
N PHE A 65 7.68 -15.74 6.35
CA PHE A 65 7.25 -14.38 6.66
C PHE A 65 8.47 -13.52 6.97
N ALA A 66 8.68 -12.46 6.18
CA ALA A 66 9.64 -11.42 6.53
C ALA A 66 9.07 -10.57 7.67
N LYS A 67 9.89 -10.32 8.69
CA LYS A 67 9.58 -9.32 9.72
C LYS A 67 10.11 -7.96 9.26
N TRP A 68 9.39 -6.90 9.61
CA TRP A 68 9.69 -5.56 9.16
C TRP A 68 9.74 -4.58 10.32
N ALA A 69 10.57 -3.55 10.17
CA ALA A 69 10.56 -2.37 11.03
C ALA A 69 10.77 -1.10 10.19
N GLN A 70 10.10 -0.01 10.56
CA GLN A 70 10.30 1.30 9.96
C GLN A 70 11.40 2.06 10.70
N CYS A 71 12.29 2.72 9.96
CA CYS A 71 13.37 3.52 10.54
C CYS A 71 12.84 4.81 11.18
N ASP A 72 13.24 5.04 12.44
CA ASP A 72 12.98 6.25 13.23
C ASP A 72 14.05 7.35 13.03
N GLY A 73 15.08 7.05 12.24
CA GLY A 73 16.23 7.93 12.00
C GLY A 73 15.91 9.15 11.12
N MET A 74 16.82 10.12 11.17
CA MET A 74 16.86 11.28 10.27
C MET A 74 18.03 11.12 9.29
N ARG A 75 17.86 11.58 8.05
CA ARG A 75 18.93 11.61 7.04
C ARG A 75 18.91 12.97 6.34
N GLY A 76 20.00 13.72 6.47
CA GLY A 76 20.12 15.05 5.85
C GLY A 76 19.04 16.05 6.29
N GLY A 77 18.53 15.93 7.52
CA GLY A 77 17.49 16.80 8.08
C GLY A 77 16.05 16.34 7.82
N TRP A 78 15.84 15.21 7.14
CA TRP A 78 14.51 14.67 6.83
C TRP A 78 14.29 13.28 7.45
N PRO A 79 13.05 12.90 7.81
CA PRO A 79 12.74 11.56 8.30
C PRO A 79 13.10 10.47 7.28
N CYS A 80 13.74 9.40 7.73
CA CYS A 80 14.22 8.32 6.87
C CYS A 80 13.08 7.42 6.36
N LEU A 81 12.16 7.01 7.24
CA LEU A 81 10.93 6.25 6.94
C LEU A 81 11.07 4.94 6.14
N HIS A 82 12.29 4.47 5.87
CA HIS A 82 12.54 3.20 5.17
C HIS A 82 12.04 2.01 5.99
N TRP A 83 11.41 1.05 5.33
CA TRP A 83 11.00 -0.22 5.91
C TRP A 83 12.08 -1.26 5.69
N VAL A 84 12.56 -1.94 6.73
CA VAL A 84 13.70 -2.86 6.61
C VAL A 84 13.29 -4.27 6.97
N HIS A 85 13.70 -5.25 6.14
CA HIS A 85 13.59 -6.66 6.47
C HIS A 85 14.50 -7.01 7.65
N LEU A 86 13.91 -7.22 8.82
CA LEU A 86 14.62 -7.69 10.00
C LEU A 86 15.23 -9.06 9.74
N SER A 87 16.41 -9.32 10.28
CA SER A 87 17.23 -10.54 10.07
C SER A 87 17.80 -10.76 8.66
N TYR A 88 17.31 -10.06 7.64
CA TYR A 88 17.78 -10.20 6.26
C TYR A 88 18.66 -9.03 5.82
N CYS A 89 18.16 -7.80 6.02
CA CYS A 89 18.83 -6.58 5.58
C CYS A 89 19.48 -5.80 6.72
N CYS A 90 19.33 -6.27 7.96
CA CYS A 90 19.97 -5.73 9.14
C CYS A 90 20.21 -6.84 10.18
N PRO A 91 21.20 -6.69 11.10
CA PRO A 91 21.47 -7.67 12.15
C PRO A 91 20.37 -7.76 13.22
N THR A 92 19.42 -6.82 13.22
CA THR A 92 18.31 -6.79 14.17
C THR A 92 17.28 -7.86 13.85
N VAL A 93 17.03 -8.76 14.80
CA VAL A 93 16.09 -9.89 14.62
C VAL A 93 14.65 -9.48 14.97
N ASN A 94 14.48 -8.65 15.99
CA ASN A 94 13.18 -8.14 16.44
C ASN A 94 13.33 -6.71 16.98
N VAL A 95 12.28 -5.92 16.88
CA VAL A 95 12.15 -4.61 17.53
C VAL A 95 11.00 -4.72 18.54
N LYS A 96 11.22 -4.33 19.80
CA LYS A 96 10.16 -4.36 20.81
C LYS A 96 9.25 -3.16 20.64
N ASN A 97 8.01 -3.29 21.11
CA ASN A 97 7.08 -2.17 21.10
C ASN A 97 7.63 -0.99 21.93
N GLY A 98 7.73 0.18 21.31
CA GLY A 98 8.28 1.39 21.93
C GLY A 98 9.79 1.58 21.78
N ASP A 99 10.52 0.59 21.27
CA ASP A 99 11.94 0.75 20.94
C ASP A 99 12.09 1.48 19.61
N LYS A 100 13.13 2.32 19.51
CA LYS A 100 13.51 2.94 18.24
C LYS A 100 14.32 1.98 17.39
N PHE A 101 14.10 2.01 16.09
CA PHE A 101 14.86 1.26 15.10
C PHE A 101 15.55 2.20 14.12
N TYR A 102 16.84 1.95 13.85
CA TYR A 102 17.63 2.70 12.89
C TYR A 102 18.09 1.76 11.78
N CYS A 103 17.78 2.12 10.53
CA CYS A 103 18.25 1.37 9.37
C CYS A 103 19.76 1.56 9.18
N PRO A 104 20.43 0.67 8.42
CA PRO A 104 21.88 0.79 8.17
C PRO A 104 22.30 2.18 7.68
N HIS A 105 21.50 2.80 6.80
CA HIS A 105 21.76 4.15 6.31
C HIS A 105 21.70 5.26 7.37
N CYS A 106 21.05 5.05 8.50
CA CYS A 106 20.94 6.03 9.58
C CYS A 106 21.90 5.73 10.74
N VAL A 107 22.36 4.48 10.88
CA VAL A 107 23.34 4.09 11.90
C VAL A 107 24.72 4.68 11.60
N ASP A 108 25.09 4.79 10.32
CA ASP A 108 26.40 5.32 9.89
C ASP A 108 26.58 6.85 10.11
N PHE A 109 25.59 7.56 10.67
CA PHE A 109 25.62 9.02 10.89
C PHE A 109 25.83 9.43 12.36
N GLU A 110 26.00 8.48 13.29
CA GLU A 110 26.21 8.76 14.73
C GLU A 110 27.66 8.52 15.23
N GLU A 111 28.66 8.57 14.33
CA GLU A 111 30.10 8.61 14.71
C GLU A 111 30.73 9.98 14.50
#